data_AF-A0A0G0IG58-F1
#
_entry.id   AF-A0A0G0IG58-F1
#
_cell.length_a   1.000
_cell.length_b   1.000
_cell.length_c   1.000
_cell.angle_alpha   90.00
_cell.angle_beta   90.00
_cell.angle_gamma   90.00
#
_symmetry.space_group_name_H-M   'P 1'
#
loop_
_entity.id
_entity.type
_entity.pdbx_description
1 polymer ?
#
loop_
_entity_poly.entity_id
_entity_poly.type
_entity_poly.pdbx_seq_one_letter_code
_entity_poly.pdbx_strand_id
1 'polypeptide(L)'
;MSTQKLVFDIETIGVDFDALDNTTQDVLTRWIKKESAGETEYKEALRELKEGLGFSPLTGEIVAIGVLDVDKNQGAVYFQAPGENIKEFSEDNIKFKQMTEKEMLENFWTGAKEYSEFITFNGRGFDAPFLMIRSAIYGIKPTKDLMEGK
;
A
#
# COMPACT_ATOMS: atom_id res chain seq x y z
N MET A 1 16.12 27.26 1.95
CA MET A 1 16.18 26.22 0.91
C MET A 1 14.76 26.05 0.39
N SER A 2 14.55 25.90 -0.91
CA SER A 2 13.21 25.60 -1.44
C SER A 2 12.77 24.25 -0.86
N THR A 3 11.66 24.24 -0.13
CA THR A 3 11.06 23.03 0.43
C THR A 3 10.32 22.33 -0.70
N GLN A 4 10.93 21.33 -1.34
CA GLN A 4 10.24 20.54 -2.35
C GLN A 4 9.19 19.65 -1.67
N LYS A 5 7.96 19.74 -2.17
CA LYS A 5 6.78 19.06 -1.59
C LYS A 5 6.32 17.91 -2.48
N LEU A 6 6.09 16.76 -1.87
CA LEU A 6 5.56 15.58 -2.55
C LEU A 6 4.18 15.25 -1.99
N VAL A 7 3.16 15.23 -2.86
CA VAL A 7 1.89 14.57 -2.54
C VAL A 7 2.03 13.10 -2.88
N PHE A 8 1.54 12.20 -2.03
CA PHE A 8 1.45 10.79 -2.36
C PHE A 8 0.23 10.11 -1.72
N ASP A 9 -0.14 8.98 -2.30
CA ASP A 9 -1.25 8.11 -1.86
C ASP A 9 -0.96 6.67 -2.35
N ILE A 10 -1.48 5.66 -1.64
CA ILE A 10 -1.34 4.25 -2.02
C ILE A 10 -2.68 3.55 -2.15
N GLU A 11 -2.73 2.56 -3.05
CA GLU A 11 -3.86 1.65 -3.17
C GLU A 11 -3.41 0.23 -2.81
N THR A 12 -4.30 -0.52 -2.15
CA THR A 12 -3.96 -1.84 -1.60
C THR A 12 -5.03 -2.88 -1.91
N ILE A 13 -4.62 -4.14 -1.98
CA ILE A 13 -5.54 -5.28 -2.05
C ILE A 13 -5.18 -6.31 -0.98
N GLY A 14 -6.19 -7.00 -0.47
CA GLY A 14 -5.99 -8.13 0.42
C GLY A 14 -5.51 -9.36 -0.34
N VAL A 15 -4.67 -10.17 0.30
CA VAL A 15 -4.34 -11.51 -0.19
C VAL A 15 -5.61 -12.38 -0.30
N ASP A 16 -5.58 -13.35 -1.20
CA ASP A 16 -6.60 -14.38 -1.22
C ASP A 16 -6.54 -15.19 0.08
N PHE A 17 -7.57 -15.05 0.92
CA PHE A 17 -7.67 -15.75 2.20
C PHE A 17 -7.56 -17.26 2.02
N ASP A 18 -8.18 -17.81 0.98
CA ASP A 18 -8.26 -19.27 0.80
C ASP A 18 -6.91 -19.84 0.32
N ALA A 19 -5.99 -18.99 -0.14
CA ALA A 19 -4.61 -19.33 -0.48
C ALA A 19 -3.64 -19.25 0.71
N LEU A 20 -4.06 -18.70 1.86
CA LEU A 20 -3.24 -18.66 3.08
C LEU A 20 -3.07 -20.05 3.70
N ASP A 21 -2.01 -20.24 4.47
CA ASP A 21 -1.83 -21.48 5.23
C ASP A 21 -2.90 -21.63 6.32
N ASN A 22 -3.21 -22.88 6.68
CA ASN A 22 -4.27 -23.19 7.64
C ASN A 22 -4.06 -22.52 9.01
N THR A 23 -2.81 -22.33 9.45
CA THR A 23 -2.53 -21.71 10.75
C THR A 23 -2.92 -20.23 10.72
N THR A 24 -2.56 -19.53 9.64
CA THR A 24 -2.93 -18.13 9.44
C THR A 24 -4.45 -17.97 9.32
N GLN A 25 -5.12 -18.81 8.53
CA GLN A 25 -6.58 -18.81 8.42
C GLN A 25 -7.26 -19.00 9.78
N ASP A 26 -6.79 -19.94 10.59
CA ASP A 26 -7.32 -20.19 11.92
C ASP A 26 -7.10 -19.04 12.90
N VAL A 27 -5.92 -18.41 12.85
CA VAL A 27 -5.61 -17.24 13.70
C VAL A 27 -6.49 -16.05 13.34
N LEU A 28 -6.63 -15.73 12.06
CA LEU A 28 -7.47 -14.62 11.58
C LEU A 28 -8.94 -14.85 11.95
N THR A 29 -9.44 -16.08 11.80
CA THR A 29 -10.84 -16.41 12.05
C THR A 29 -11.18 -16.69 13.53
N ARG A 30 -10.18 -16.72 14.42
CA ARG A 30 -10.36 -17.15 15.82
C ARG A 30 -11.43 -16.35 16.57
N TRP A 31 -11.46 -15.03 16.38
CA TRP A 31 -12.41 -14.16 17.09
C TRP A 31 -13.82 -14.29 16.56
N ILE A 32 -13.99 -14.26 15.23
CA ILE A 32 -15.31 -14.40 14.60
C ILE A 32 -15.90 -15.79 14.89
N LYS A 33 -15.09 -16.87 14.91
CA LYS A 33 -15.54 -18.21 15.33
C LYS A 33 -16.07 -18.24 16.77
N LYS A 34 -15.54 -17.39 17.65
CA LYS A 34 -15.92 -17.33 19.07
C LYS A 34 -17.18 -16.49 19.30
N GLU A 35 -17.36 -15.43 18.51
CA GLU A 35 -18.43 -14.45 18.72
C GLU A 35 -19.71 -14.76 17.94
N SER A 36 -19.61 -15.44 16.80
CA SER A 36 -20.78 -15.81 16.02
C SER A 36 -21.69 -16.80 16.75
N ALA A 37 -22.97 -16.46 16.86
CA ALA A 37 -24.00 -17.29 17.48
C ALA A 37 -24.49 -18.45 16.58
N GLY A 38 -24.10 -18.46 15.31
CA GLY A 38 -24.47 -19.51 14.35
C GLY A 38 -23.78 -19.37 13.00
N GLU A 39 -24.08 -20.30 12.08
CA GLU A 39 -23.40 -20.41 10.78
C GLU A 39 -23.61 -19.18 9.89
N THR A 40 -24.79 -18.56 9.92
CA THR A 40 -25.09 -17.37 9.10
C THR A 40 -24.22 -16.18 9.51
N GLU A 41 -24.18 -15.85 10.81
CA GLU A 41 -23.38 -14.75 11.34
C GLU A 41 -21.88 -14.98 11.12
N TYR A 42 -21.43 -16.24 11.25
CA TYR A 42 -20.04 -16.59 10.93
C TYR A 42 -19.69 -16.34 9.46
N LYS A 43 -20.59 -16.69 8.53
CA LYS A 43 -20.36 -16.46 7.09
C LYS A 43 -20.29 -14.97 6.76
N GLU A 44 -21.14 -14.16 7.40
CA GLU A 44 -21.13 -12.70 7.23
C GLU A 44 -19.83 -12.10 7.77
N ALA A 45 -19.44 -12.45 9.00
CA ALA A 45 -18.19 -11.98 9.61
C ALA A 45 -16.94 -12.45 8.84
N LEU A 46 -16.96 -13.67 8.30
CA LEU A 46 -15.88 -14.18 7.45
C LEU A 46 -15.77 -13.39 6.15
N ARG A 47 -16.90 -13.04 5.52
CA ARG A 47 -16.90 -12.21 4.31
C ARG A 47 -16.28 -10.84 4.59
N GLU A 48 -16.69 -10.18 5.66
CA GLU A 48 -16.15 -8.87 6.06
C GLU A 48 -14.64 -8.95 6.37
N LEU A 49 -14.21 -10.01 7.05
CA LEU A 49 -12.79 -10.26 7.30
C LEU A 49 -12.01 -10.37 6.00
N LYS A 50 -12.50 -11.17 5.03
CA LYS A 50 -11.85 -11.35 3.72
C LYS A 50 -11.76 -10.03 2.95
N GLU A 51 -12.83 -9.25 2.94
CA GLU A 51 -12.88 -7.92 2.30
C GLU A 51 -11.93 -6.92 2.99
N GLY A 52 -11.70 -7.06 4.29
CA GLY A 52 -10.85 -6.18 5.09
C GLY A 52 -9.35 -6.49 5.05
N LEU A 53 -8.92 -7.60 4.42
CA LEU A 53 -7.51 -8.01 4.43
C LEU A 53 -6.55 -6.97 3.81
N GLY A 54 -7.05 -6.15 2.88
CA GLY A 54 -6.29 -5.06 2.27
C GLY A 54 -5.93 -3.94 3.23
N PHE A 55 -6.64 -3.79 4.36
CA PHE A 55 -6.39 -2.70 5.32
C PHE A 55 -5.22 -2.95 6.27
N SER A 56 -4.55 -4.10 6.17
CA SER A 56 -3.39 -4.44 6.99
C SER A 56 -2.19 -4.74 6.09
N PRO A 57 -1.02 -4.13 6.34
CA PRO A 57 0.19 -4.41 5.55
C PRO A 57 0.75 -5.82 5.73
N LEU A 58 0.23 -6.57 6.72
CA LEU A 58 0.59 -7.97 6.94
C LEU A 58 -0.24 -8.94 6.08
N THR A 59 -1.43 -8.52 5.64
CA THR A 59 -2.38 -9.35 4.89
C THR A 59 -2.77 -8.73 3.55
N GLY A 60 -2.28 -7.54 3.24
CA GLY A 60 -2.45 -6.88 1.97
C GLY A 60 -1.12 -6.55 1.31
N GLU A 61 -1.20 -6.15 0.06
CA GLU A 61 -0.09 -5.66 -0.75
C GLU A 61 -0.47 -4.34 -1.42
N ILE A 62 0.55 -3.54 -1.75
CA ILE A 62 0.36 -2.29 -2.49
C ILE A 62 0.20 -2.63 -3.97
N VAL A 63 -0.91 -2.18 -4.56
CA VAL A 63 -1.21 -2.33 -5.99
C VAL A 63 -0.91 -1.10 -6.81
N ALA A 64 -0.90 0.08 -6.18
CA ALA A 64 -0.49 1.31 -6.83
C ALA A 64 0.10 2.32 -5.84
N ILE A 65 0.97 3.17 -6.34
CA ILE A 65 1.48 4.35 -5.64
C ILE A 65 1.35 5.55 -6.58
N GLY A 66 0.58 6.54 -6.17
CA GLY A 66 0.51 7.85 -6.83
C GLY A 66 1.46 8.83 -6.16
N VAL A 67 2.21 9.60 -6.95
CA VAL A 67 3.06 10.69 -6.46
C VAL A 67 2.94 11.93 -7.36
N LEU A 68 2.97 13.12 -6.75
CA LEU A 68 2.92 14.40 -7.46
C LEU A 68 3.89 15.40 -6.83
N ASP A 69 4.81 15.92 -7.65
CA ASP A 69 5.64 17.07 -7.33
C ASP A 69 4.79 18.35 -7.46
N VAL A 70 4.57 19.03 -6.34
CA VAL A 70 3.69 20.22 -6.28
C VAL A 70 4.27 21.40 -7.06
N ASP A 71 5.60 21.57 -7.02
CA ASP A 71 6.26 22.73 -7.63
C ASP A 71 6.34 22.58 -9.15
N LYS A 72 6.52 21.34 -9.64
CA LYS A 72 6.61 21.03 -11.08
C LYS A 72 5.25 20.75 -11.72
N ASN A 73 4.22 20.47 -10.92
CA ASN A 73 2.93 19.95 -11.39
C ASN A 73 3.12 18.73 -12.33
N GLN A 74 4.01 17.82 -11.90
CA GLN A 74 4.38 16.60 -12.62
C GLN A 74 4.34 15.43 -11.64
N GLY A 75 3.89 14.27 -12.09
CA GLY A 75 3.70 13.12 -11.21
C GLY A 75 4.03 11.79 -11.86
N ALA A 76 3.90 10.75 -11.08
CA ALA A 76 3.96 9.39 -11.55
C ALA A 76 2.94 8.50 -10.83
N VAL A 77 2.43 7.52 -11.54
CA VAL A 77 1.65 6.41 -10.99
C VAL A 77 2.43 5.15 -11.26
N TYR A 78 2.84 4.48 -10.19
CA TYR A 78 3.36 3.12 -10.26
C TYR A 78 2.21 2.18 -9.97
N PHE A 79 2.06 1.10 -10.75
CA PHE A 79 0.94 0.17 -10.57
C PHE A 79 1.33 -1.24 -10.98
N GLN A 80 0.70 -2.24 -10.35
CA GLN A 80 0.81 -3.62 -10.78
C GLN A 80 -0.21 -3.96 -11.86
N ALA A 81 0.19 -4.84 -12.78
CA ALA A 81 -0.71 -5.48 -13.74
C ALA A 81 -0.17 -6.90 -14.03
N PRO A 82 -0.30 -7.85 -13.10
CA PRO A 82 0.24 -9.20 -13.27
C PRO A 82 -0.33 -9.87 -14.54
N GLY A 83 0.56 -10.47 -15.34
CA GLY A 83 0.19 -11.13 -16.60
C GLY A 83 0.13 -10.19 -17.82
N GLU A 84 0.17 -8.87 -17.61
CA GLU A 84 0.20 -7.87 -18.67
C GLU A 84 1.62 -7.36 -18.93
N ASN A 85 1.82 -6.70 -20.08
CA ASN A 85 3.07 -6.02 -20.43
C ASN A 85 2.77 -4.63 -21.02
N ILE A 86 2.39 -3.71 -20.13
CA ILE A 86 2.02 -2.34 -20.42
C ILE A 86 3.30 -1.50 -20.46
N LYS A 87 3.60 -0.94 -21.63
CA LYS A 87 4.72 0.00 -21.78
C LYS A 87 4.45 1.28 -21.02
N GLU A 88 5.52 1.86 -20.46
CA GLU A 88 5.47 3.18 -19.84
C GLU A 88 4.86 4.22 -20.81
N PHE A 89 3.96 5.04 -20.29
CA PHE A 89 3.31 6.12 -21.03
C PHE A 89 3.10 7.36 -20.15
N SER A 90 2.67 8.46 -20.76
CA SER A 90 2.38 9.71 -20.05
C SER A 90 1.07 10.32 -20.53
N GLU A 91 0.31 10.84 -19.57
CA GLU A 91 -0.96 11.54 -19.78
C GLU A 91 -1.04 12.66 -18.75
N ASP A 92 -1.44 13.88 -19.16
CA ASP A 92 -1.64 15.03 -18.26
C ASP A 92 -0.49 15.31 -17.27
N ASN A 93 0.77 15.25 -17.73
CA ASN A 93 1.99 15.41 -16.91
C ASN A 93 2.21 14.30 -15.86
N ILE A 94 1.47 13.20 -15.93
CA ILE A 94 1.63 12.01 -15.10
C ILE A 94 2.28 10.90 -15.93
N LYS A 95 3.34 10.30 -15.39
CA LYS A 95 3.98 9.12 -15.98
C LYS A 95 3.44 7.85 -15.34
N PHE A 96 2.97 6.92 -16.16
CA PHE A 96 2.42 5.63 -15.73
C PHE A 96 3.45 4.53 -15.95
N LYS A 97 3.79 3.79 -14.90
CA LYS A 97 4.80 2.72 -14.94
C LYS A 97 4.25 1.45 -14.32
N GLN A 98 4.16 0.39 -15.12
CA GLN A 98 3.89 -0.94 -14.59
C GLN A 98 5.10 -1.41 -13.76
N MET A 99 4.86 -1.88 -12.54
CA MET A 99 5.89 -2.31 -11.59
C MET A 99 5.36 -3.42 -10.67
N THR A 100 6.26 -4.27 -10.19
CA THR A 100 6.00 -5.10 -9.02
C THR A 100 5.95 -4.24 -7.75
N GLU A 101 5.29 -4.72 -6.69
CA GLU A 101 5.23 -4.00 -5.40
C GLU A 101 6.63 -3.59 -4.90
N LYS A 102 7.60 -4.51 -5.00
CA LYS A 102 8.99 -4.25 -4.62
C LYS A 102 9.58 -3.06 -5.38
N GLU A 103 9.42 -3.03 -6.70
CA GLU A 103 9.93 -1.94 -7.55
C GLU A 103 9.22 -0.61 -7.26
N MET A 104 7.91 -0.64 -6.98
CA MET A 104 7.15 0.55 -6.58
C MET A 104 7.73 1.16 -5.30
N LEU A 105 7.97 0.34 -4.29
CA LEU A 105 8.58 0.76 -3.01
C LEU A 105 9.99 1.32 -3.22
N GLU A 106 10.84 0.64 -3.99
CA GLU A 106 12.19 1.11 -4.31
C GLU A 106 12.19 2.48 -5.02
N ASN A 107 11.28 2.66 -6.00
CA ASN A 107 11.14 3.93 -6.73
C ASN A 107 10.60 5.03 -5.82
N PHE A 108 9.60 4.74 -4.99
CA PHE A 108 9.05 5.69 -4.02
C PHE A 108 10.15 6.20 -3.07
N TRP A 109 10.88 5.30 -2.40
CA TRP A 109 11.93 5.71 -1.46
C TRP A 109 13.10 6.42 -2.15
N THR A 110 13.44 6.02 -3.38
CA THR A 110 14.48 6.72 -4.15
C THR A 110 14.06 8.15 -4.44
N GLY A 111 12.82 8.36 -4.92
CA GLY A 111 12.27 9.69 -5.20
C GLY A 111 12.08 10.53 -3.95
N ALA A 112 11.63 9.94 -2.84
CA ALA A 112 11.39 10.62 -1.57
C ALA A 112 12.62 11.37 -1.03
N LYS A 113 13.84 10.98 -1.40
CA LYS A 113 15.09 11.67 -1.00
C LYS A 113 15.10 13.15 -1.37
N GLU A 114 14.51 13.49 -2.51
CA GLU A 114 14.52 14.82 -3.12
C GLU A 114 13.54 15.80 -2.45
N TYR A 115 12.67 15.30 -1.56
CA TYR A 115 11.60 16.06 -0.92
C TYR A 115 11.82 16.17 0.58
N SER A 116 11.31 17.26 1.15
CA SER A 116 11.40 17.54 2.60
C SER A 116 10.04 17.69 3.27
N GLU A 117 8.98 17.84 2.50
CA GLU A 117 7.60 17.94 2.98
C GLU A 117 6.74 16.93 2.21
N PHE A 118 5.97 16.14 2.94
CA PHE A 118 5.12 15.10 2.40
C PHE A 118 3.67 15.39 2.75
N ILE A 119 2.81 15.38 1.74
CA ILE A 119 1.39 15.74 1.84
C ILE A 119 0.56 14.50 1.51
N THR A 120 -0.34 14.14 2.41
CA THR A 120 -1.22 12.96 2.28
C THR A 120 -2.56 13.26 2.96
N PHE A 121 -3.55 12.40 2.75
CA PHE A 121 -4.77 12.39 3.56
C PHE A 121 -4.80 11.14 4.43
N ASN A 122 -4.79 11.30 5.76
CA ASN A 122 -4.66 10.19 6.72
C ASN A 122 -3.39 9.31 6.53
N GLY A 123 -2.35 9.78 5.85
CA GLY A 123 -1.17 8.96 5.53
C GLY A 123 -0.40 8.46 6.75
N ARG A 124 -0.41 9.18 7.87
CA ARG A 124 0.19 8.68 9.13
C ARG A 124 -0.62 7.57 9.79
N GLY A 125 -1.92 7.47 9.48
CA GLY A 125 -2.82 6.42 9.95
C GLY A 125 -2.86 5.20 9.05
N PHE A 126 -2.46 5.34 7.78
CA PHE A 126 -2.55 4.26 6.78
C PHE A 126 -1.30 4.17 5.89
N ASP A 127 -1.10 5.11 4.96
CA ASP A 127 -0.13 4.99 3.87
C ASP A 127 1.32 4.81 4.34
N ALA A 128 1.79 5.67 5.24
CA ALA A 128 3.16 5.67 5.74
C ALA A 128 3.50 4.38 6.52
N PRO A 129 2.71 3.93 7.53
CA PRO A 129 2.99 2.67 8.18
C PRO A 129 2.87 1.47 7.23
N PHE A 130 1.95 1.51 6.25
CA PHE A 130 1.82 0.45 5.25
C PHE A 130 3.09 0.36 4.39
N LEU A 131 3.54 1.48 3.81
CA LEU A 131 4.79 1.57 3.05
C LEU A 131 5.99 1.06 3.86
N MET A 132 6.12 1.47 5.13
CA MET A 132 7.22 1.04 6.00
C MET A 132 7.22 -0.47 6.24
N ILE A 133 6.07 -1.06 6.57
CA ILE A 133 5.97 -2.51 6.85
C ILE A 133 6.18 -3.33 5.58
N ARG A 134 5.56 -2.94 4.45
CA ARG A 134 5.77 -3.61 3.16
C ARG A 134 7.23 -3.51 2.72
N SER A 135 7.87 -2.36 2.93
CA SER A 135 9.32 -2.21 2.68
C SER A 135 10.15 -3.16 3.52
N ALA A 136 9.82 -3.33 4.80
CA ALA A 136 10.51 -4.28 5.67
C ALA A 136 10.37 -5.73 5.19
N ILE A 137 9.18 -6.12 4.69
CA ILE A 137 8.94 -7.45 4.11
C ILE A 137 9.87 -7.71 2.90
N TYR A 138 10.12 -6.71 2.05
CA TYR A 138 11.05 -6.82 0.92
C TYR A 138 12.52 -6.50 1.26
N GLY A 139 12.84 -6.19 2.53
CA GLY A 139 14.20 -5.81 2.94
C GLY A 139 14.65 -4.44 2.41
N ILE A 140 13.72 -3.56 2.04
CA ILE A 140 13.98 -2.21 1.54
C ILE A 140 14.08 -1.25 2.73
N LYS A 141 15.16 -0.46 2.78
CA LYS A 141 15.36 0.56 3.82
C LYS A 141 14.67 1.88 3.43
N PRO A 142 13.73 2.40 4.23
CA PRO A 142 13.17 3.74 4.04
C PRO A 142 14.25 4.82 4.03
N THR A 143 14.09 5.82 3.16
CA THR A 143 15.05 6.92 2.97
C THR A 143 14.68 8.19 3.72
N LYS A 144 13.43 8.26 4.18
CA LYS A 144 12.84 9.36 4.95
C LYS A 144 12.02 8.76 6.08
N ASP A 145 12.00 9.42 7.23
CA ASP A 145 11.07 9.10 8.29
C ASP A 145 9.76 9.86 8.07
N LEU A 146 8.79 9.20 7.46
CA LEU A 146 7.46 9.79 7.20
C LEU A 146 6.61 9.92 8.48
N MET A 147 7.09 9.35 9.60
CA MET A 147 6.45 9.37 10.90
C MET A 147 7.12 10.36 11.87
N GLU A 148 8.18 11.07 11.44
CA GLU A 148 8.85 12.11 12.23
C GLU A 148 7.89 13.29 12.53
N GLY A 149 8.11 13.96 13.67
CA GLY A 149 7.33 15.13 14.11
C GLY A 149 6.05 14.78 14.89
N LYS A 150 6.02 15.20 16.15
CA LYS A 150 4.84 15.41 16.99
C LYS A 150 4.92 16.79 17.61
#